data_AF-A0A511QJF7-F1
#
_entry.id   AF-A0A511QJF7-F1
#
_cell.length_a   1.000
_cell.length_b   1.000
_cell.length_c   1.000
_cell.angle_alpha   90.00
_cell.angle_beta   90.00
_cell.angle_gamma   90.00
#
_symmetry.space_group_name_H-M   'P 1'
#
loop_
_entity.id
_entity.type
_entity.pdbx_description
1 polymer ?
#
loop_
_entity_poly.entity_id
_entity_poly.type
_entity_poly.pdbx_seq_one_letter_code
_entity_poly.pdbx_strand_id
1 'polypeptide(L)'
;MPAGGSTRPAGQTVTVNDDGEVTTNEVSDIFEAQIQAADADIEKWLKENSDANGGMSTTDAVTLQQKMANQSIIVQTGTSTLKGIKDSILAAVRNI
;
A
#
# COMPACT_ATOMS: atom_id res chain seq x y z
N MET A 1 8.15 10.65 24.24
CA MET A 1 7.55 9.58 23.42
C MET A 1 6.09 9.92 23.19
N PRO A 2 5.61 10.08 21.95
CA PRO A 2 4.19 9.94 21.69
C PRO A 2 3.93 8.77 20.73
N ALA A 3 3.08 7.85 21.19
CA ALA A 3 2.32 6.97 20.36
C ALA A 3 1.26 7.81 19.63
N GLY A 4 1.20 7.70 18.31
CA GLY A 4 0.24 8.42 17.46
C GLY A 4 -0.06 7.58 16.24
N GLY A 5 -0.89 6.54 16.42
CA GLY A 5 -1.52 5.83 15.31
C GLY A 5 -2.53 6.76 14.64
N SER A 6 -2.07 7.57 13.71
CA SER A 6 -2.93 8.34 12.83
C SER A 6 -3.43 7.40 11.74
N THR A 7 -4.69 6.97 11.83
CA THR A 7 -5.41 6.47 10.67
C THR A 7 -5.50 7.61 9.66
N ARG A 8 -4.56 7.60 8.71
CA ARG A 8 -4.39 8.64 7.69
C ARG A 8 -5.38 8.37 6.54
N PRO A 9 -6.17 9.36 6.10
CA PRO A 9 -7.20 9.19 5.07
C PRO A 9 -6.59 8.95 3.68
N ALA A 10 -7.29 8.16 2.86
CA ALA A 10 -6.91 7.89 1.47
C ALA A 10 -6.76 9.20 0.66
N GLY A 11 -5.60 9.38 0.02
CA GLY A 11 -5.25 10.57 -0.75
C GLY A 11 -4.16 11.46 -0.15
N GLN A 12 -3.45 10.98 0.87
CA GLN A 12 -2.35 11.75 1.46
C GLN A 12 -1.14 11.84 0.52
N THR A 13 -0.68 13.06 0.28
CA THR A 13 0.61 13.34 -0.35
C THR A 13 1.72 12.75 0.51
N VAL A 14 2.38 11.71 -0.01
CA VAL A 14 3.62 11.18 0.56
C VAL A 14 4.71 12.21 0.28
N THR A 15 5.29 12.74 1.34
CA THR A 15 6.38 13.70 1.24
C THR A 15 7.67 12.89 1.25
N VAL A 16 8.33 12.81 0.10
CA VAL A 16 9.73 12.34 0.04
C VAL A 16 10.58 13.53 0.41
N ASN A 17 11.37 13.42 1.46
CA ASN A 17 12.27 14.50 1.83
C ASN A 17 13.46 14.51 0.84
N ASP A 18 13.86 15.70 0.39
CA ASP A 18 15.04 15.89 -0.47
C ASP A 18 16.34 15.98 0.35
N ASP A 19 16.39 15.30 1.50
CA ASP A 19 17.55 15.22 2.39
C ASP A 19 18.58 14.17 1.95
N GLY A 20 18.33 13.49 0.82
CA GLY A 20 19.28 12.58 0.18
C GLY A 20 19.37 11.21 0.84
N GLU A 21 18.52 10.93 1.82
CA GLU A 21 18.39 9.64 2.48
C GLU A 21 16.97 9.11 2.29
N VAL A 22 16.82 7.83 1.98
CA VAL A 22 15.51 7.17 1.93
C VAL A 22 15.32 6.41 3.22
N THR A 23 14.41 6.88 4.07
CA THR A 23 14.14 6.22 5.35
C THR A 23 13.14 5.08 5.21
N THR A 24 13.18 4.13 6.14
CA THR A 24 12.18 3.04 6.21
C THR A 24 10.75 3.56 6.41
N ASN A 25 10.59 4.73 7.04
CA ASN A 25 9.30 5.38 7.21
C ASN A 25 8.78 5.94 5.89
N GLU A 26 9.62 6.61 5.09
CA GLU A 26 9.19 7.12 3.77
C GLU A 26 8.83 5.99 2.82
N VAL A 27 9.59 4.90 2.83
CA VAL A 27 9.24 3.71 2.04
C VAL A 27 7.91 3.11 2.50
N SER A 28 7.69 3.01 3.82
CA SER A 28 6.41 2.55 4.37
C SER A 28 5.26 3.46 3.93
N ASP A 29 5.42 4.78 4.04
CA ASP A 29 4.41 5.77 3.66
C ASP A 29 4.07 5.69 2.15
N ILE A 30 5.07 5.51 1.27
CA ILE A 30 4.85 5.32 -0.18
C ILE A 30 4.02 4.05 -0.44
N PHE A 31 4.35 2.94 0.22
CA PHE A 31 3.62 1.69 0.01
C PHE A 31 2.21 1.74 0.61
N GLU A 32 2.03 2.33 1.78
CA GLU A 32 0.70 2.54 2.38
C GLU A 32 -0.18 3.40 1.48
N ALA A 33 0.35 4.46 0.89
CA ALA A 33 -0.39 5.30 -0.05
C ALA A 33 -0.79 4.52 -1.32
N GLN A 34 0.09 3.66 -1.84
CA GLN A 34 -0.25 2.80 -2.99
C GLN A 34 -1.30 1.75 -2.65
N ILE A 35 -1.25 1.17 -1.43
CA ILE A 35 -2.27 0.23 -0.95
C ILE A 35 -3.61 0.94 -0.80
N GLN A 36 -3.64 2.14 -0.21
CA GLN A 36 -4.84 2.94 -0.07
C GLN A 36 -5.43 3.35 -1.43
N ALA A 37 -4.59 3.69 -2.41
CA ALA A 37 -5.03 4.00 -3.76
C ALA A 37 -5.66 2.78 -4.44
N ALA A 38 -5.05 1.59 -4.30
CA ALA A 38 -5.61 0.35 -4.82
C ALA A 38 -6.92 -0.04 -4.12
N ASP A 39 -7.01 0.18 -2.80
CA ASP A 39 -8.22 -0.07 -2.00
C ASP A 39 -9.36 0.86 -2.41
N ALA A 40 -9.07 2.15 -2.56
CA ALA A 40 -10.04 3.14 -3.05
C ALA A 40 -10.51 2.83 -4.48
N ASP A 41 -9.63 2.30 -5.34
CA ASP A 41 -9.99 1.87 -6.69
C ASP A 41 -10.89 0.63 -6.68
N ILE A 42 -10.65 -0.34 -5.78
CA ILE A 42 -11.53 -1.50 -5.56
C ILE A 42 -12.88 -1.05 -5.01
N GLU A 43 -12.91 -0.16 -4.01
CA GLU A 43 -14.13 0.33 -3.39
C GLU A 43 -14.98 1.15 -4.38
N LYS A 44 -14.33 2.02 -5.16
CA LYS A 44 -14.98 2.75 -6.25
C LYS A 44 -15.56 1.79 -7.27
N TRP A 45 -14.78 0.81 -7.69
CA TRP A 45 -15.21 -0.17 -8.67
C TRP A 45 -16.40 -1.01 -8.15
N LEU A 46 -16.40 -1.43 -6.88
CA LEU A 46 -17.51 -2.12 -6.23
C LEU A 46 -18.78 -1.26 -6.23
N LYS A 47 -18.68 0.02 -5.91
CA LYS A 47 -19.83 0.96 -5.94
C LYS A 47 -20.39 1.16 -7.34
N GLU A 48 -19.55 1.09 -8.37
CA GLU A 48 -19.94 1.31 -9.76
C GLU A 48 -20.50 0.04 -10.44
N ASN A 49 -20.10 -1.16 -9.98
CA ASN A 49 -20.37 -2.41 -10.70
C ASN A 49 -21.09 -3.48 -9.87
N SER A 50 -21.44 -3.21 -8.61
CA SER A 50 -22.28 -4.11 -7.80
C SER A 50 -23.73 -3.63 -7.81
N ASP A 51 -24.67 -4.56 -7.93
CA ASP A 51 -26.09 -4.26 -7.73
C ASP A 51 -26.43 -4.08 -6.23
N ALA A 52 -27.67 -3.69 -5.93
CA ALA A 52 -28.14 -3.46 -4.56
C ALA A 52 -28.11 -4.71 -3.66
N ASN A 53 -27.96 -5.91 -4.23
CA ASN A 53 -27.83 -7.18 -3.53
C ASN A 53 -26.38 -7.70 -3.49
N GLY A 54 -25.40 -6.92 -3.96
CA GLY A 54 -24.01 -7.34 -4.08
C GLY A 54 -23.76 -8.35 -5.21
N GLY A 55 -24.74 -8.51 -6.10
CA GLY A 55 -24.63 -9.29 -7.32
C GLY A 55 -23.82 -8.54 -8.38
N MET A 56 -23.09 -9.30 -9.17
CA MET A 56 -22.13 -8.78 -10.12
C MET A 56 -21.98 -9.75 -11.29
N SER A 57 -21.79 -9.22 -12.51
CA SER A 57 -21.59 -10.06 -13.69
C SER A 57 -20.32 -10.91 -13.55
N THR A 58 -20.27 -12.08 -14.21
CA THR A 58 -19.07 -12.93 -14.24
C THR A 58 -17.83 -12.18 -14.74
N THR A 59 -18.00 -11.29 -15.72
CA THR A 59 -16.90 -10.47 -16.26
C THR A 59 -16.38 -9.46 -15.23
N ASP A 60 -17.29 -8.88 -14.47
CA ASP A 60 -16.96 -7.95 -13.40
C ASP A 60 -16.26 -8.70 -12.25
N ALA A 61 -16.71 -9.91 -11.91
CA ALA A 61 -16.05 -10.78 -10.92
C ALA A 61 -14.58 -11.08 -11.26
N VAL A 62 -14.25 -11.32 -12.53
CA VAL A 62 -12.86 -11.52 -12.96
C VAL A 62 -12.04 -10.23 -12.82
N THR A 63 -12.64 -9.08 -13.13
CA THR A 63 -11.97 -7.78 -12.99
C THR A 63 -11.68 -7.47 -11.52
N LEU A 64 -12.65 -7.72 -10.63
CA LEU A 64 -12.44 -7.60 -9.19
C LEU A 64 -11.32 -8.52 -8.70
N GLN A 65 -11.31 -9.79 -9.14
CA GLN A 65 -10.25 -10.72 -8.80
C GLN A 65 -8.87 -10.23 -9.25
N GLN A 66 -8.77 -9.62 -10.43
CA GLN A 66 -7.52 -9.04 -10.92
C GLN A 66 -7.09 -7.82 -10.09
N LYS A 67 -8.01 -6.94 -9.72
CA LYS A 67 -7.72 -5.78 -8.84
C LYS A 67 -7.26 -6.24 -7.46
N MET A 68 -7.94 -7.22 -6.86
CA MET A 68 -7.57 -7.81 -5.57
C MET A 68 -6.21 -8.52 -5.64
N ALA A 69 -5.94 -9.24 -6.74
CA ALA A 69 -4.64 -9.86 -6.97
C ALA A 69 -3.52 -8.81 -7.08
N ASN A 70 -3.77 -7.70 -7.79
CA ASN A 70 -2.82 -6.60 -7.88
C ASN A 70 -2.53 -5.96 -6.51
N GLN A 71 -3.56 -5.72 -5.69
CA GLN A 71 -3.38 -5.21 -4.33
C GLN A 71 -2.54 -6.18 -3.48
N SER A 72 -2.80 -7.49 -3.56
CA SER A 72 -1.99 -8.51 -2.89
C SER A 72 -0.53 -8.48 -3.33
N ILE A 73 -0.25 -8.26 -4.61
CA ILE A 73 1.12 -8.13 -5.14
C ILE A 73 1.79 -6.87 -4.60
N ILE A 74 1.09 -5.73 -4.56
CA ILE A 74 1.62 -4.47 -4.02
C ILE A 74 2.01 -4.64 -2.55
N VAL A 75 1.15 -5.25 -1.72
CA VAL A 75 1.41 -5.50 -0.30
C VAL A 75 2.62 -6.43 -0.11
N GLN A 76 2.68 -7.54 -0.85
CA GLN A 76 3.79 -8.49 -0.75
C GLN A 76 5.12 -7.88 -1.20
N THR A 77 5.10 -7.14 -2.31
CA THR A 77 6.27 -6.45 -2.84
C THR A 77 6.74 -5.39 -1.84
N GLY A 78 5.84 -4.55 -1.32
CA GLY A 78 6.18 -3.54 -0.31
C GLY A 78 6.77 -4.13 0.96
N THR A 79 6.18 -5.21 1.46
CA THR A 79 6.68 -5.91 2.65
C THR A 79 8.09 -6.47 2.43
N SER A 80 8.32 -7.10 1.27
CA SER A 80 9.63 -7.63 0.86
C SER A 80 10.70 -6.55 0.76
N THR A 81 10.39 -5.44 0.06
CA THR A 81 11.32 -4.33 -0.11
C THR A 81 11.65 -3.65 1.21
N LEU A 82 10.64 -3.36 2.04
CA LEU A 82 10.85 -2.74 3.35
C LEU A 82 11.71 -3.64 4.26
N LYS A 83 11.44 -4.95 4.23
CA LYS A 83 12.28 -5.92 4.94
C LYS A 83 13.72 -5.90 4.42
N GLY A 84 13.92 -5.92 3.11
CA GLY A 84 15.25 -5.87 2.49
C GLY A 84 16.05 -4.62 2.90
N ILE A 85 15.40 -3.45 2.90
CA ILE A 85 16.01 -2.18 3.35
C ILE A 85 16.34 -2.25 4.84
N LYS A 86 15.41 -2.74 5.67
CA LYS A 86 15.63 -2.90 7.11
C LYS A 86 16.80 -3.84 7.40
N ASP A 87 16.85 -4.99 6.74
CA ASP A 87 17.92 -5.97 6.90
C ASP A 87 19.26 -5.39 6.42
N SER A 88 19.27 -4.62 5.33
CA SER A 88 20.46 -3.91 4.83
C SER A 88 20.97 -2.85 5.82
N ILE A 89 20.09 -2.06 6.43
CA ILE A 89 20.46 -1.08 7.47
C ILE A 89 21.01 -1.78 8.72
N LEU A 90 20.34 -2.83 9.20
CA LEU A 90 20.80 -3.59 10.36
C LEU A 90 22.17 -4.24 10.12
N ALA A 91 22.42 -4.74 8.91
CA ALA A 91 23.72 -5.25 8.51
C ALA A 91 24.78 -4.15 8.48
N ALA A 92 24.46 -2.96 7.95
CA ALA A 92 25.36 -1.82 7.96
C ALA A 92 25.72 -1.38 9.38
N VAL A 93 24.73 -1.29 10.29
CA VAL A 93 24.94 -0.95 11.71
C VAL A 93 25.77 -2.00 12.45
N ARG A 94 25.62 -3.29 12.13
CA ARG A 94 26.45 -4.35 12.72
C ARG A 94 27.90 -4.36 12.24
N ASN A 95 28.18 -3.73 11.10
CA ASN A 95 29.50 -3.71 10.48
C ASN A 95 30.31 -2.45 10.84
N ILE A 96 29.87 -1.69 11.84
CA ILE A 96 30.55 -0.49 12.39
C ILE A 96 31.12 -0.81 13.77
#